data_AF-A0A6G2RMS9-F1
#
_entry.id   AF-A0A6G2RMS9-F1
#
_cell.length_a   1.000
_cell.length_b   1.000
_cell.length_c   1.000
_cell.angle_alpha   90.00
_cell.angle_beta   90.00
_cell.angle_gamma   90.00
#
_symmetry.space_group_name_H-M   'P 1'
#
loop_
_entity.id
_entity.type
_entity.pdbx_description
1 polymer ?
#
loop_
_entity_poly.entity_id
_entity_poly.type
_entity_poly.pdbx_seq_one_letter_code
_entity_poly.pdbx_strand_id
1 'polypeptide(L)'
;MTPTLPHKDDVVRVLWRWTSDTPHALPRARTTLRCALVQLGYGGEPLEDAVLAVSELAANALEHAPGPYEMRLRFTASGLICEVADRDPRLPAIPAFPATGPFEADPSRRSGGLDALLKSMSERGRGLHVVHQLTCGAWGFAAEEEGRMKVAWMAIPGS
;
A
#
# COMPACT_ATOMS: atom_id res chain seq x y z
N MET A 1 8.96 17.27 26.82
CA MET A 1 8.40 17.01 25.48
C MET A 1 9.34 17.63 24.47
N THR A 2 10.25 16.83 23.93
CA THR A 2 11.22 17.28 22.94
C THR A 2 10.53 17.23 21.57
N PRO A 3 10.52 18.32 20.78
CA PRO A 3 10.06 18.24 19.40
C PRO A 3 11.08 17.38 18.64
N THR A 4 10.64 16.23 18.13
CA THR A 4 11.44 15.40 17.23
C THR A 4 11.72 16.24 15.99
N LEU A 5 12.99 16.63 15.81
CA LEU A 5 13.44 17.33 14.61
C LEU A 5 12.99 16.56 13.36
N PRO A 6 12.57 17.24 12.29
CA PRO A 6 12.34 16.55 11.01
C PRO A 6 13.63 15.83 10.64
N HIS A 7 13.55 14.51 10.49
CA HIS A 7 14.66 13.73 9.98
C HIS A 7 15.05 14.35 8.63
N LYS A 8 16.29 14.84 8.57
CA LYS A 8 16.92 15.37 7.37
C LYS A 8 16.70 14.32 6.27
N ASP A 9 15.85 14.65 5.30
CA ASP A 9 15.45 13.87 4.12
C ASP A 9 14.10 13.11 4.15
N ASP A 10 13.06 13.61 4.86
CA ASP A 10 11.66 13.23 4.53
C ASP A 10 11.22 13.92 3.22
N VAL A 11 11.53 13.31 2.08
CA VAL A 11 11.20 13.83 0.76
C VAL A 11 9.98 13.12 0.22
N VAL A 12 8.89 13.85 0.00
CA VAL A 12 7.71 13.33 -0.69
C VAL A 12 7.78 13.68 -2.19
N ARG A 13 7.51 12.68 -3.03
CA ARG A 13 7.43 12.79 -4.49
C ARG A 13 6.07 12.26 -4.95
N VAL A 14 5.22 13.15 -5.43
CA VAL A 14 3.97 12.77 -6.07
C VAL A 14 4.29 12.06 -7.38
N LEU A 15 3.88 10.80 -7.49
CA LEU A 15 4.03 10.02 -8.71
C LEU A 15 2.88 10.32 -9.67
N TRP A 16 1.65 10.34 -9.15
CA TRP A 16 0.47 10.50 -10.00
C TRP A 16 -0.78 10.92 -9.22
N ARG A 17 -1.71 11.59 -9.92
CA ARG A 17 -3.01 12.01 -9.41
C ARG A 17 -4.10 11.55 -10.38
N TRP A 18 -5.23 11.13 -9.84
CA TRP A 18 -6.39 10.70 -10.63
C TRP A 18 -7.71 10.99 -9.92
N THR A 19 -8.81 10.80 -10.63
CA THR A 19 -10.18 10.89 -10.10
C THR A 19 -10.93 9.59 -10.37
N SER A 20 -12.15 9.47 -9.84
CA SER A 20 -13.06 8.35 -10.14
C SER A 20 -13.38 8.21 -11.63
N ASP A 21 -13.34 9.32 -12.37
CA ASP A 21 -13.64 9.35 -13.81
C ASP A 21 -12.42 9.02 -14.68
N THR A 22 -11.25 8.80 -14.08
CA THR A 22 -10.03 8.48 -14.83
C THR A 22 -10.10 7.04 -15.35
N PRO A 23 -10.08 6.84 -16.68
CA PRO A 23 -10.16 5.50 -17.25
C PRO A 23 -8.90 4.70 -16.93
N HIS A 24 -9.08 3.41 -16.66
CA HIS A 24 -7.99 2.46 -16.36
C HIS A 24 -7.05 2.96 -15.25
N ALA A 25 -7.60 3.55 -14.19
CA ALA A 25 -6.81 4.12 -13.10
C ALA A 25 -5.88 3.09 -12.43
N LEU A 26 -6.37 1.89 -12.09
CA LEU A 26 -5.57 0.87 -11.41
C LEU A 26 -4.42 0.33 -12.28
N PRO A 27 -4.63 -0.06 -13.55
CA PRO A 27 -3.52 -0.39 -14.45
C PRO A 27 -2.46 0.71 -14.55
N ARG A 28 -2.88 1.98 -14.64
CA ARG A 28 -1.95 3.11 -14.70
C ARG A 28 -1.17 3.28 -13.41
N ALA A 29 -1.82 3.19 -12.24
CA ALA A 29 -1.16 3.25 -10.94
C ALA A 29 -0.07 2.19 -10.81
N ARG A 30 -0.36 0.94 -11.21
CA ARG A 30 0.63 -0.15 -11.23
C ARG A 30 1.82 0.16 -12.15
N THR A 31 1.57 0.59 -13.37
CA THR A 31 2.65 0.95 -14.32
C THR A 31 3.50 2.10 -13.80
N THR A 32 2.87 3.15 -13.25
CA THR A 32 3.58 4.30 -12.69
C THR A 32 4.47 3.89 -11.53
N LEU A 33 3.97 3.11 -10.56
CA LEU A 33 4.79 2.65 -9.44
C LEU A 33 5.93 1.75 -9.93
N ARG A 34 5.63 0.79 -10.82
CA ARG A 34 6.65 -0.10 -11.40
C ARG A 34 7.79 0.70 -12.06
N CYS A 35 7.47 1.68 -12.90
CA CYS A 35 8.47 2.52 -13.55
C CYS A 35 9.31 3.30 -12.52
N ALA A 36 8.68 3.86 -11.49
CA ALA A 36 9.40 4.58 -10.44
C ALA A 36 10.34 3.67 -9.64
N LEU A 37 9.88 2.48 -9.25
CA LEU A 37 10.69 1.51 -8.49
C LEU A 37 11.87 0.97 -9.31
N VAL A 38 11.67 0.67 -10.60
CA VAL A 38 12.78 0.27 -11.50
C VAL A 38 13.83 1.36 -11.59
N GLN A 39 13.44 2.63 -11.70
CA GLN A 39 14.38 3.76 -11.74
C GLN A 39 15.16 3.92 -10.44
N LEU A 40 14.59 3.49 -9.32
CA LEU A 40 15.23 3.47 -8.00
C LEU A 40 16.06 2.19 -7.77
N GLY A 41 16.13 1.27 -8.73
CA GLY A 41 16.94 0.05 -8.66
C GLY A 41 16.23 -1.16 -8.03
N TYR A 42 14.93 -1.08 -7.75
CA TYR A 42 14.15 -2.23 -7.29
C TYR A 42 13.84 -3.18 -8.45
N GLY A 43 13.79 -4.48 -8.16
CA GLY A 43 13.43 -5.52 -9.12
C GLY A 43 13.10 -6.85 -8.45
N GLY A 44 12.70 -7.84 -9.24
CA GLY A 44 12.31 -9.16 -8.74
C GLY A 44 11.01 -9.15 -7.94
N GLU A 45 10.84 -10.15 -7.08
CA GLU A 45 9.64 -10.34 -6.26
C GLU A 45 9.26 -9.10 -5.43
N PRO A 46 10.18 -8.39 -4.74
CA PRO A 46 9.81 -7.22 -3.93
C PRO A 46 9.14 -6.09 -4.73
N LEU A 47 9.52 -5.93 -6.00
CA LEU A 47 8.88 -4.96 -6.89
C LEU A 47 7.47 -5.41 -7.27
N GLU A 48 7.26 -6.68 -7.59
CA GLU A 48 5.94 -7.20 -7.96
C GLU A 48 4.99 -7.19 -6.74
N ASP A 49 5.50 -7.53 -5.56
CA ASP A 49 4.78 -7.45 -4.28
C ASP A 49 4.34 -6.01 -3.98
N ALA A 50 5.23 -5.03 -4.14
CA ALA A 50 4.89 -3.62 -3.98
C ALA A 50 3.84 -3.16 -5.00
N VAL A 51 3.96 -3.56 -6.27
CA VAL A 51 2.99 -3.19 -7.32
C VAL A 51 1.62 -3.81 -7.06
N LEU A 52 1.56 -5.03 -6.54
CA LEU A 52 0.29 -5.66 -6.15
C LEU A 52 -0.31 -4.96 -4.92
N ALA A 53 0.48 -4.73 -3.87
CA ALA A 53 0.01 -4.08 -2.65
C ALA A 53 -0.52 -2.66 -2.93
N VAL A 54 0.14 -1.86 -3.77
CA VAL A 54 -0.39 -0.52 -4.12
C VAL A 54 -1.69 -0.60 -4.91
N SER A 55 -1.85 -1.63 -5.75
CA SER A 55 -3.06 -1.82 -6.55
C SER A 55 -4.25 -2.08 -5.65
N GLU A 56 -4.07 -2.85 -4.58
CA GLU A 56 -5.10 -3.10 -3.56
C GLU A 56 -5.43 -1.83 -2.76
N LEU A 57 -4.42 -1.05 -2.36
CA LEU A 57 -4.67 0.24 -1.69
C LEU A 57 -5.41 1.23 -2.58
N ALA A 58 -5.03 1.32 -3.86
CA ALA A 58 -5.70 2.18 -4.84
C ALA A 58 -7.12 1.71 -5.15
N ALA A 59 -7.37 0.40 -5.22
CA ALA A 59 -8.70 -0.16 -5.36
C ALA A 59 -9.59 0.18 -4.16
N ASN A 60 -9.08 -0.02 -2.94
CA ASN A 60 -9.79 0.34 -1.70
C ASN A 60 -10.16 1.84 -1.67
N ALA A 61 -9.23 2.72 -2.06
CA ALA A 61 -9.50 4.16 -2.13
C ALA A 61 -10.61 4.46 -3.15
N LEU A 62 -10.53 3.87 -4.36
CA LEU A 62 -11.49 4.09 -5.44
C LEU A 62 -12.91 3.57 -5.11
N GLU A 63 -13.00 2.46 -4.38
CA GLU A 63 -14.27 1.82 -4.01
C GLU A 63 -14.95 2.44 -2.78
N HIS A 64 -14.17 3.00 -1.86
CA HIS A 64 -14.68 3.37 -0.54
C HIS A 64 -14.59 4.84 -0.18
N ALA A 65 -13.82 5.63 -0.93
CA ALA A 65 -13.57 7.03 -0.62
C ALA A 65 -13.82 7.94 -1.84
N PRO A 66 -14.18 9.21 -1.62
CA PRO A 66 -14.18 10.20 -2.68
C PRO A 66 -12.74 10.62 -3.02
N GLY A 67 -12.48 10.83 -4.31
CA GLY A 67 -11.25 11.47 -4.78
C GLY A 67 -11.24 13.00 -4.59
N PRO A 68 -10.30 13.71 -5.22
CA PRO A 68 -9.21 13.19 -6.04
C PRO A 68 -8.25 12.31 -5.23
N TYR A 69 -7.60 11.39 -5.93
CA TYR A 69 -6.65 10.46 -5.36
C TYR A 69 -5.23 10.86 -5.75
N GLU A 70 -4.28 10.57 -4.86
CA GLU A 70 -2.86 10.84 -5.08
C GLU A 70 -2.03 9.62 -4.69
N MET A 71 -1.10 9.22 -5.55
CA MET A 71 -0.07 8.23 -5.25
C MET A 71 1.28 8.93 -5.19
N ARG A 72 2.03 8.66 -4.13
CA ARG A 72 3.30 9.33 -3.85
C ARG A 72 4.30 8.36 -3.21
N LEU A 73 5.58 8.68 -3.38
CA LEU A 73 6.68 8.03 -2.69
C LEU A 73 7.23 8.98 -1.64
N ARG A 74 7.37 8.47 -0.42
CA ARG A 74 8.03 9.16 0.67
C ARG A 74 9.36 8.46 0.95
N PHE A 75 10.44 9.19 0.75
CA PHE A 75 11.79 8.76 1.10
C PHE A 75 12.01 9.12 2.57
N THR A 76 12.41 8.13 3.37
CA THR A 76 12.68 8.29 4.79
C THR A 76 14.09 7.79 5.10
N ALA A 77 14.62 8.15 6.26
CA ALA A 77 15.90 7.61 6.74
C ALA A 77 15.91 6.07 6.85
N SER A 78 14.73 5.46 7.02
CA SER A 78 14.55 4.01 7.21
C SER A 78 14.14 3.25 5.95
N GLY A 79 13.99 3.93 4.81
CA GLY A 79 13.60 3.29 3.54
C GLY A 79 12.51 4.06 2.79
N LEU A 80 11.86 3.36 1.87
CA LEU A 80 10.89 3.92 0.93
C LEU A 80 9.46 3.53 1.34
N ILE A 81 8.57 4.50 1.37
CA ILE A 81 7.14 4.30 1.65
C ILE A 81 6.35 4.72 0.40
N CYS A 82 5.38 3.92 0.00
CA CYS A 82 4.38 4.31 -0.98
C CYS A 82 3.08 4.66 -0.27
N GLU A 83 2.49 5.78 -0.67
CA GLU A 83 1.28 6.34 -0.08
C GLU A 83 0.22 6.52 -1.16
N VAL A 84 -1.01 6.15 -0.84
CA VAL A 84 -2.22 6.39 -1.63
C VAL A 84 -3.18 7.18 -0.78
N ALA A 85 -3.59 8.34 -1.26
CA ALA A 85 -4.39 9.28 -0.49
C ALA A 85 -5.73 9.60 -1.17
N ASP A 86 -6.75 9.82 -0.35
CA ASP A 86 -8.13 10.13 -0.74
C ASP A 86 -8.77 11.16 0.21
N ARG A 87 -9.96 11.65 -0.13
CA ARG A 87 -10.68 12.69 0.64
C ARG A 87 -11.67 12.16 1.66
N ASP A 88 -11.60 10.88 2.04
CA ASP A 88 -12.37 10.42 3.19
C ASP A 88 -11.59 10.73 4.48
N PRO A 89 -12.10 11.60 5.37
CA PRO A 89 -11.42 11.92 6.63
C PRO A 89 -11.37 10.74 7.62
N ARG A 90 -12.11 9.66 7.37
CA ARG A 90 -12.28 8.55 8.32
C ARG A 90 -11.21 7.49 8.13
N LEU A 91 -10.42 7.27 9.19
CA LEU A 91 -9.54 6.11 9.26
C LEU A 91 -10.37 4.84 9.47
N PRO A 92 -10.23 3.83 8.60
CA PRO A 92 -10.93 2.57 8.79
C PRO A 92 -10.35 1.81 9.98
N ALA A 93 -11.19 1.01 10.64
CA ALA A 93 -10.70 0.08 11.65
C ALA A 93 -9.82 -0.97 10.96
N ILE A 94 -8.59 -1.15 11.46
CA ILE A 94 -7.67 -2.17 10.97
C ILE A 94 -8.18 -3.53 11.49
N PRO A 95 -8.53 -4.48 10.60
CA PRO A 95 -8.94 -5.81 11.05
C PRO A 95 -7.77 -6.53 11.73
N ALA A 96 -8.06 -7.45 12.64
CA ALA A 96 -7.02 -8.27 13.25
C ALA A 96 -6.43 -9.23 12.20
N PHE A 97 -5.12 -9.15 11.97
CA PHE A 97 -4.39 -10.10 11.14
C PHE A 97 -3.74 -11.13 12.04
N PRO A 98 -4.00 -12.44 11.86
CA PRO A 98 -3.30 -13.45 12.64
C PRO A 98 -1.80 -13.40 12.31
N ALA A 99 -0.95 -13.38 13.34
CA ALA A 99 0.51 -13.33 13.22
C ALA A 99 1.10 -14.54 12.48
N THR A 100 0.34 -15.63 12.45
CA THR A 100 0.60 -16.82 11.65
C THR A 100 -0.44 -16.86 10.56
N GLY A 101 -0.05 -16.92 9.28
CA GLY A 101 -0.99 -17.24 8.22
C GLY A 101 -1.83 -18.46 8.63
N PRO A 102 -3.14 -18.51 8.38
CA PRO A 102 -4.04 -19.60 8.79
C PRO A 102 -3.60 -21.03 8.46
N PHE A 103 -2.52 -21.21 7.71
CA PHE A 103 -1.91 -22.49 7.39
C PHE A 103 -0.40 -22.37 7.61
N GLU A 104 0.17 -23.26 8.43
CA GLU A 104 1.61 -23.55 8.41
C GLU A 104 2.02 -23.76 6.96
N ALA A 105 3.00 -22.97 6.50
CA ALA A 105 3.56 -23.14 5.18
C ALA A 105 4.31 -24.48 5.14
N ASP A 106 3.65 -25.50 4.58
CA ASP A 106 4.35 -26.69 4.09
C ASP A 106 5.41 -26.20 3.07
N PRO A 107 6.73 -26.34 3.37
CA PRO A 107 7.79 -25.83 2.52
C PRO A 107 7.83 -26.48 1.12
N SER A 108 7.03 -27.52 0.89
CA SER A 108 6.83 -28.16 -0.42
C SER A 108 5.71 -27.54 -1.27
N ARG A 109 4.90 -26.61 -0.72
CA ARG A 109 3.82 -25.89 -1.44
C ARG A 109 4.11 -24.40 -1.56
N ARG A 110 5.22 -24.03 -2.22
CA ARG A 110 5.67 -22.64 -2.40
C ARG A 110 4.76 -21.71 -3.23
N SER A 111 3.58 -22.17 -3.67
CA SER A 111 2.66 -21.35 -4.47
C SER A 111 1.19 -21.54 -4.08
N GLY A 112 0.90 -21.96 -2.84
CA GLY A 112 -0.47 -22.28 -2.41
C GLY A 112 -1.05 -21.41 -1.29
N GLY A 113 -0.21 -20.67 -0.55
CA GLY A 113 -0.64 -19.96 0.67
C GLY A 113 -1.54 -18.76 0.38
N LEU A 114 -1.11 -17.87 -0.53
CA LEU A 114 -1.85 -16.65 -0.88
C LEU A 114 -3.18 -16.98 -1.58
N ASP A 115 -3.19 -17.90 -2.54
CA ASP A 115 -4.41 -18.30 -3.26
C ASP A 115 -5.44 -18.99 -2.36
N ALA A 116 -5.00 -19.81 -1.39
CA ALA A 116 -5.90 -20.45 -0.44
C ALA A 116 -6.49 -19.44 0.57
N LEU A 117 -5.70 -18.44 0.98
CA LEU A 117 -6.17 -17.34 1.82
C LEU A 117 -7.17 -16.45 1.06
N LEU A 118 -6.85 -16.07 -0.16
CA LEU A 118 -7.72 -15.28 -1.04
C LEU A 118 -9.08 -15.97 -1.28
N LYS A 119 -9.10 -17.30 -1.42
CA LYS A 119 -10.35 -18.08 -1.62
C LYS A 119 -11.25 -18.12 -0.38
N SER A 120 -10.69 -18.03 0.83
CA SER A 120 -11.44 -18.24 2.07
C SER A 120 -12.02 -16.96 2.68
N MET A 121 -11.59 -15.80 2.17
CA MET A 121 -11.98 -14.50 2.68
C MET A 121 -13.21 -13.95 1.94
N SER A 122 -14.09 -13.23 2.64
CA SER A 122 -15.12 -12.39 2.01
C SER A 122 -14.45 -11.36 1.09
N GLU A 123 -15.05 -11.04 -0.06
CA GLU A 123 -14.53 -10.03 -1.00
C GLU A 123 -14.21 -8.71 -0.29
N ARG A 124 -15.02 -8.35 0.72
CA ARG A 124 -14.78 -7.23 1.63
C ARG A 124 -13.71 -7.62 2.66
N GLY A 125 -12.47 -7.28 2.39
CA GLY A 125 -11.34 -7.43 3.33
C GLY A 125 -10.11 -8.17 2.77
N ARG A 126 -10.20 -8.74 1.57
CA ARG A 126 -9.08 -9.40 0.88
C ARG A 126 -7.91 -8.43 0.63
N GLY A 127 -8.19 -7.23 0.15
CA GLY A 127 -7.15 -6.28 -0.24
C GLY A 127 -6.18 -5.95 0.89
N LEU A 128 -6.68 -5.67 2.10
CA LEU A 128 -5.79 -5.36 3.24
C LEU A 128 -5.02 -6.58 3.76
N HIS A 129 -5.52 -7.80 3.56
CA HIS A 129 -4.76 -9.02 3.88
C HIS A 129 -3.63 -9.26 2.90
N VAL A 130 -3.87 -9.01 1.61
CA VAL A 130 -2.82 -9.02 0.58
C VAL A 130 -1.75 -8.01 0.94
N VAL A 131 -2.13 -6.75 1.20
CA VAL A 131 -1.19 -5.70 1.63
C VAL A 131 -0.42 -6.12 2.88
N HIS A 132 -1.09 -6.68 3.89
CA HIS A 132 -0.43 -7.15 5.12
C HIS A 132 0.59 -8.24 4.86
N GLN A 133 0.28 -9.25 4.05
CA GLN A 133 1.21 -10.34 3.74
C GLN A 133 2.41 -9.84 2.93
N LEU A 134 2.17 -9.06 1.88
CA LEU A 134 3.22 -8.57 0.98
C LEU A 134 4.18 -7.56 1.63
N THR A 135 3.70 -6.84 2.65
CA THR A 135 4.50 -5.84 3.38
C THR A 135 5.00 -6.35 4.73
N CYS A 136 4.78 -7.63 5.05
CA CYS A 136 5.06 -8.21 6.37
C CYS A 136 4.49 -7.37 7.53
N GLY A 137 3.30 -6.79 7.33
CA GLY A 137 2.62 -5.92 8.28
C GLY A 137 3.10 -4.47 8.32
N ALA A 138 4.06 -4.07 7.49
CA ALA A 138 4.57 -2.70 7.43
C ALA A 138 3.67 -1.78 6.58
N TRP A 139 2.45 -1.54 7.03
CA TRP A 139 1.48 -0.66 6.38
C TRP A 139 0.48 -0.08 7.40
N GLY A 140 -0.29 0.92 6.99
CA GLY A 140 -1.34 1.48 7.83
C GLY A 140 -2.09 2.63 7.19
N PHE A 141 -2.78 3.40 8.03
CA PHE A 141 -3.47 4.62 7.63
C PHE A 141 -3.01 5.80 8.49
N ALA A 142 -2.95 6.98 7.88
CA ALA A 142 -2.70 8.25 8.55
C ALA A 142 -3.70 9.30 8.05
N ALA A 143 -3.99 10.28 8.89
CA ALA A 143 -4.81 11.43 8.52
C ALA A 143 -3.88 12.63 8.23
N GLU A 144 -4.16 13.36 7.16
CA GLU A 144 -3.45 14.55 6.70
C GLU A 144 -4.41 15.74 6.48
N GLU A 145 -3.85 16.95 6.27
CA GLU A 145 -4.58 18.21 6.11
C GLU A 145 -5.66 18.42 7.19
N GLU A 146 -5.26 18.44 8.47
CA GLU A 146 -6.21 18.58 9.60
C GLU A 146 -7.30 17.50 9.61
N GLY A 147 -6.99 16.32 9.07
CA GLY A 147 -7.90 15.19 9.00
C GLY A 147 -8.86 15.23 7.82
N ARG A 148 -8.65 16.07 6.79
CA ARG A 148 -9.47 16.10 5.57
C ARG A 148 -9.07 15.05 4.54
N MET A 149 -7.86 14.53 4.66
CA MET A 149 -7.30 13.57 3.72
C MET A 149 -6.86 12.33 4.49
N LYS A 150 -7.24 11.15 4.01
CA LYS A 150 -6.71 9.88 4.51
C LYS A 150 -5.60 9.43 3.58
N VAL A 151 -4.55 8.91 4.17
CA VAL A 151 -3.41 8.31 3.49
C VAL A 151 -3.30 6.87 3.92
N ALA A 152 -3.49 5.94 2.99
CA ALA A 152 -3.06 4.55 3.15
C ALA A 152 -1.58 4.46 2.76
N TRP A 153 -0.74 3.91 3.62
CA TRP A 153 0.69 3.83 3.38
C TRP A 153 1.19 2.40 3.54
N MET A 154 2.26 2.06 2.80
CA MET A 154 2.97 0.81 2.92
C MET A 154 4.48 1.02 2.73
N ALA A 155 5.30 0.31 3.50
CA ALA A 155 6.73 0.25 3.26
C ALA A 155 7.00 -0.63 2.03
N ILE A 156 7.97 -0.23 1.21
CA ILE A 156 8.43 -1.02 0.07
C ILE A 156 9.44 -2.05 0.58
N PRO A 157 9.17 -3.37 0.49
CA PRO A 157 10.10 -4.40 0.95
C PRO A 157 11.42 -4.35 0.16
N GLY A 158 12.54 -4.64 0.84
CA GLY A 158 13.85 -4.76 0.18
C GLY A 158 14.55 -3.43 -0.12
N SER A 159 14.22 -2.35 0.59
CA SER A 159 15.08 -1.16 0.71
C SER A 159 16.36 -1.46 1.47
#